data_AF-A0A2D5XNH1-F1
#
_entry.id   AF-A0A2D5XNH1-F1
#
_cell.length_a   1.000
_cell.length_b   1.000
_cell.length_c   1.000
_cell.angle_alpha   90.00
_cell.angle_beta   90.00
_cell.angle_gamma   90.00
#
_symmetry.space_group_name_H-M   'P 1'
#
loop_
_entity.id
_entity.type
_entity.pdbx_description
1 polymer ?
#
loop_
_entity_poly.entity_id
_entity_poly.type
_entity_poly.pdbx_seq_one_letter_code
_entity_poly.pdbx_strand_id
1 'polypeptide(L)'
;MLPMNPSPEDSPDQDLSPLLSERLGMESFKPLLASYVGSFIEQAEKIDLALEQANPIDLRTVVHQLKGTGGGYGYPELTRVAAICEQALVEAGPEGTRDKTVLAALHELRILMRRARAGLDQG
;
A
#
# COMPACT_ATOMS: atom_id res chain seq x y z
N MET A 1 1.01 -16.23 -41.21
CA MET A 1 1.12 -15.30 -40.06
C MET A 1 -0.03 -15.60 -39.12
N LEU A 2 0.24 -16.23 -37.98
CA LEU A 2 -0.75 -16.44 -36.92
C LEU A 2 -0.88 -15.14 -36.12
N PRO A 3 -2.08 -14.70 -35.73
CA PRO A 3 -2.22 -13.63 -34.76
C PRO A 3 -1.73 -14.14 -33.40
N MET A 4 -0.74 -13.46 -32.83
CA MET A 4 -0.42 -13.59 -31.41
C MET A 4 -1.62 -13.06 -30.63
N ASN A 5 -2.40 -13.96 -30.02
CA ASN A 5 -3.23 -13.54 -28.89
C ASN A 5 -2.29 -13.08 -27.77
N PRO A 6 -2.53 -11.93 -27.13
CA PRO A 6 -1.87 -11.66 -25.86
C PRO A 6 -2.32 -12.70 -24.84
N SER A 7 -1.37 -13.28 -24.10
CA SER A 7 -1.64 -14.19 -22.98
C SER A 7 -2.58 -13.52 -21.96
N PRO A 8 -3.57 -14.23 -21.39
CA PRO A 8 -4.48 -13.71 -20.37
C PRO A 8 -3.83 -13.48 -18.99
N GLU A 9 -2.51 -13.68 -18.86
CA GLU A 9 -1.78 -13.67 -17.58
C GLU A 9 -1.37 -12.27 -17.09
N ASP A 10 -1.61 -11.23 -17.89
CA ASP A 10 -1.32 -9.82 -17.53
C ASP A 10 -2.58 -9.08 -17.04
N SER A 11 -3.44 -9.78 -16.30
CA SER A 11 -4.61 -9.16 -15.68
C SER A 11 -4.21 -8.56 -14.32
N PRO A 12 -4.23 -7.23 -14.13
CA PRO A 12 -3.79 -6.58 -12.88
C PRO A 12 -4.69 -6.84 -11.66
N ASP A 13 -5.73 -7.66 -11.81
CA ASP A 13 -6.84 -7.89 -10.88
C ASP A 13 -6.99 -9.35 -10.43
N GLN A 14 -6.10 -10.26 -10.81
CA GLN A 14 -6.24 -11.66 -10.45
C GLN A 14 -5.80 -11.89 -8.99
N ASP A 15 -6.80 -12.11 -8.12
CA ASP A 15 -6.70 -12.62 -6.75
C ASP A 15 -6.37 -11.63 -5.62
N LEU A 16 -7.00 -10.45 -5.62
CA LEU A 16 -6.99 -9.56 -4.46
C LEU A 16 -8.25 -9.75 -3.61
N SER A 17 -8.30 -10.87 -2.87
CA SER A 17 -9.31 -11.05 -1.80
C SER A 17 -9.38 -9.78 -0.95
N PRO A 18 -10.57 -9.15 -0.79
CA PRO A 18 -10.69 -7.84 -0.17
C PRO A 18 -10.10 -7.85 1.24
N LEU A 19 -9.37 -6.80 1.58
CA LEU A 19 -8.86 -6.60 2.93
C LEU A 19 -9.91 -5.79 3.69
N LEU A 20 -10.64 -6.44 4.58
CA LEU A 20 -11.67 -5.77 5.38
C LEU A 20 -11.04 -5.14 6.62
N SER A 21 -11.49 -3.93 6.96
CA SER A 21 -11.17 -3.31 8.23
C SER A 21 -11.85 -4.08 9.37
N GLU A 22 -11.15 -4.28 10.49
CA GLU A 22 -11.72 -4.78 11.74
C GLU A 22 -12.86 -3.88 12.29
N ARG A 23 -12.97 -2.65 11.78
CA ARG A 23 -13.97 -1.65 12.18
C ARG A 23 -15.10 -1.46 11.18
N LEU A 24 -15.14 -2.24 10.11
CA LEU A 24 -16.14 -2.11 9.03
C LEU A 24 -17.59 -2.20 9.52
N GLY A 25 -17.85 -3.03 10.54
CA GLY A 25 -19.18 -3.18 11.15
C GLY A 25 -19.62 -2.02 12.04
N MET A 26 -18.75 -1.04 12.33
CA MET A 26 -19.10 0.12 13.15
C MET A 26 -19.55 1.27 12.26
N GLU A 27 -20.84 1.60 12.30
CA GLU A 27 -21.44 2.63 11.43
C GLU A 27 -20.74 4.00 11.52
N SER A 28 -20.31 4.38 12.73
CA SER A 28 -19.56 5.62 12.99
C SER A 28 -18.18 5.64 12.33
N PHE A 29 -17.60 4.48 12.01
CA PHE A 29 -16.31 4.36 11.33
C PHE A 29 -16.41 4.38 9.81
N LYS A 30 -17.57 4.10 9.21
CA LYS A 30 -17.74 4.09 7.75
C LYS A 30 -17.20 5.35 7.04
N PRO A 31 -17.56 6.60 7.45
CA PRO A 31 -17.02 7.80 6.80
C PRO A 31 -15.51 7.98 7.04
N LEU A 32 -15.00 7.52 8.19
CA LEU A 32 -13.58 7.56 8.52
C LEU A 32 -12.78 6.58 7.65
N LEU A 33 -13.29 5.37 7.45
CA LEU A 33 -12.71 4.36 6.57
C LEU A 33 -12.72 4.83 5.11
N ALA A 34 -13.81 5.44 4.65
CA ALA A 34 -13.89 6.02 3.31
C ALA A 34 -12.86 7.12 3.06
N SER A 35 -12.71 8.04 4.01
CA SER A 35 -11.68 9.09 3.92
C SER A 35 -10.26 8.50 3.94
N TYR A 36 -10.01 7.53 4.83
CA TYR A 36 -8.69 6.90 4.95
C TYR A 36 -8.30 6.13 3.69
N VAL A 37 -9.19 5.26 3.21
CA VAL A 37 -8.99 4.45 2.01
C VAL A 37 -8.91 5.34 0.75
N GLY A 38 -9.69 6.42 0.71
CA GLY A 38 -9.62 7.44 -0.35
C GLY A 38 -8.25 8.12 -0.44
N SER A 39 -7.53 8.26 0.68
CA SER A 39 -6.19 8.85 0.70
C SER A 39 -5.11 7.96 0.07
N PHE A 40 -5.37 6.66 -0.13
CA PHE A 40 -4.35 5.72 -0.64
C PHE A 40 -3.89 6.02 -2.06
N ILE A 41 -4.72 6.67 -2.88
CA ILE A 41 -4.30 7.12 -4.21
C ILE A 41 -3.17 8.15 -4.08
N GLU A 42 -3.40 9.19 -3.29
CA GLU A 42 -2.40 10.25 -3.03
C GLU A 42 -1.14 9.68 -2.36
N GLN A 43 -1.28 8.74 -1.43
CA GLN A 43 -0.13 8.12 -0.78
C GLN A 43 0.70 7.25 -1.76
N ALA A 44 0.04 6.55 -2.69
CA ALA A 44 0.74 5.79 -3.73
C ALA A 44 1.52 6.72 -4.66
N GLU A 45 0.93 7.84 -5.08
CA GLU A 45 1.61 8.86 -5.90
C GLU A 45 2.83 9.45 -5.19
N LYS A 46 2.75 9.70 -3.88
CA LYS A 46 3.90 10.18 -3.10
C LYS A 46 5.01 9.13 -2.99
N ILE A 47 4.66 7.85 -2.87
CA ILE A 47 5.65 6.75 -2.91
C ILE A 47 6.35 6.74 -4.28
N ASP A 48 5.58 6.82 -5.37
CA ASP A 48 6.13 6.84 -6.72
C ASP A 48 7.08 8.03 -6.92
N LEU A 49 6.66 9.23 -6.54
CA LEU A 49 7.48 10.44 -6.63
C LEU A 49 8.78 10.33 -5.81
N ALA A 50 8.71 9.79 -4.60
CA ALA A 50 9.90 9.62 -3.75
C ALA A 50 10.88 8.59 -4.34
N LEU A 51 10.38 7.55 -5.01
CA LEU A 51 11.22 6.58 -5.74
C LEU A 51 11.87 7.23 -6.97
N GLU A 52 11.10 7.98 -7.77
CA GLU A 52 11.60 8.70 -8.95
C GLU A 52 12.69 9.71 -8.60
N GLN A 53 12.52 10.44 -7.50
CA GLN A 53 13.50 11.41 -7.00
C GLN A 53 14.66 10.78 -6.23
N ALA A 54 14.66 9.45 -6.07
CA ALA A 54 15.59 8.72 -5.22
C ALA A 54 15.71 9.34 -3.80
N ASN A 55 14.58 9.77 -3.24
CA ASN A 55 14.51 10.43 -1.94
C ASN A 55 14.01 9.46 -0.84
N PRO A 56 14.91 8.75 -0.13
CA PRO A 56 14.53 7.81 0.92
C PRO A 56 13.90 8.49 2.15
N ILE A 57 14.12 9.79 2.35
CA ILE A 57 13.57 10.54 3.50
C ILE A 57 12.07 10.76 3.30
N ASP A 58 11.67 11.21 2.10
CA ASP A 58 10.26 11.40 1.75
C ASP A 58 9.53 10.06 1.71
N LEU A 59 10.16 9.04 1.13
CA LEU A 59 9.62 7.68 1.10
C LEU A 59 9.36 7.16 2.52
N ARG A 60 10.33 7.33 3.43
CA ARG A 60 10.18 6.94 4.83
C ARG A 60 9.05 7.72 5.52
N THR A 61 8.87 8.99 5.20
CA THR A 61 7.80 9.82 5.77
C THR A 61 6.42 9.27 5.41
N VAL A 62 6.20 8.91 4.14
CA VAL A 62 4.94 8.30 3.69
C VAL A 62 4.71 6.96 4.38
N VAL A 63 5.72 6.09 4.40
CA VAL A 63 5.65 4.77 5.05
C VAL A 63 5.38 4.90 6.56
N HIS A 64 5.99 5.87 7.23
CA HIS A 64 5.76 6.14 8.65
C HIS A 64 4.29 6.54 8.92
N GLN A 65 3.70 7.38 8.08
CA GLN A 65 2.29 7.77 8.20
C GLN A 65 1.36 6.56 8.03
N LEU A 66 1.63 5.70 7.04
CA LEU A 66 0.86 4.48 6.81
C LEU A 66 0.97 3.52 8.01
N LYS A 67 2.17 3.38 8.59
CA LYS A 67 2.40 2.60 9.81
C LYS A 67 1.54 3.11 10.97
N GLY A 68 1.57 4.42 11.23
CA GLY A 68 0.88 5.05 12.36
C GLY A 68 -0.64 5.06 12.23
N THR A 69 -1.16 5.00 11.01
CA THR A 69 -2.61 5.10 10.75
C THR A 69 -3.28 3.74 10.58
N GLY A 70 -2.64 2.74 9.98
CA GLY A 70 -3.26 1.45 9.62
C GLY A 70 -4.03 0.77 10.76
N GLY A 71 -3.39 0.55 11.91
CA GLY A 71 -4.04 -0.04 13.10
C GLY A 71 -5.18 0.81 13.67
N GLY A 72 -5.06 2.14 13.55
CA GLY A 72 -6.11 3.09 13.93
C GLY A 72 -7.37 3.01 13.08
N TYR A 73 -7.28 2.42 11.88
CA TYR A 73 -8.41 2.19 10.97
C TYR A 73 -8.74 0.70 10.79
N GLY A 74 -8.16 -0.19 11.61
CA GLY A 74 -8.46 -1.62 11.56
C GLY A 74 -7.76 -2.38 10.42
N TYR A 75 -6.60 -1.88 9.96
CA TYR A 75 -5.73 -2.53 8.98
C TYR A 75 -4.38 -2.91 9.60
N PRO A 76 -4.33 -3.89 10.52
CA PRO A 76 -3.09 -4.27 11.23
C PRO A 76 -2.00 -4.78 10.27
N GLU A 77 -2.37 -5.45 9.18
CA GLU A 77 -1.41 -5.90 8.17
C GLU A 77 -0.70 -4.73 7.48
N LEU A 78 -1.43 -3.64 7.19
CA LEU A 78 -0.84 -2.44 6.59
C LEU A 78 0.20 -1.82 7.54
N THR A 79 -0.12 -1.72 8.84
CA THR A 79 0.84 -1.27 9.85
C THR A 79 2.06 -2.18 9.93
N ARG A 80 1.88 -3.51 9.88
CA ARG A 80 2.98 -4.47 9.94
C ARG A 80 3.93 -4.31 8.76
N VAL A 81 3.42 -4.28 7.52
CA VAL A 81 4.26 -4.14 6.32
C VAL A 81 4.92 -2.76 6.26
N ALA A 82 4.22 -1.71 6.67
CA ALA A 82 4.81 -0.38 6.76
C ALA A 82 5.96 -0.31 7.77
N ALA A 83 5.85 -1.00 8.91
CA ALA A 83 6.94 -1.09 9.88
C ALA A 83 8.17 -1.81 9.30
N ILE A 84 7.96 -2.90 8.54
CA ILE A 84 9.05 -3.62 7.84
C ILE A 84 9.72 -2.70 6.82
N CYS A 85 8.93 -1.99 6.00
CA CYS A 85 9.45 -1.07 5.01
C CYS A 85 10.24 0.09 5.65
N GLU A 86 9.73 0.66 6.75
CA GLU A 86 10.41 1.74 7.47
C GLU A 86 11.74 1.27 8.04
N GLN A 87 11.78 0.08 8.65
CA GLN A 87 13.00 -0.49 9.20
C GLN A 87 14.03 -0.75 8.10
N ALA A 88 13.63 -1.33 6.97
CA ALA A 88 14.50 -1.56 5.82
C ALA A 88 15.05 -0.25 5.24
N LEU A 89 14.26 0.82 5.21
CA LEU A 89 14.72 2.16 4.80
C LEU A 89 15.79 2.72 5.74
N VAL A 90 15.64 2.50 7.06
CA VAL A 90 16.65 2.91 8.05
C VAL A 90 17.95 2.14 7.86
N GLU A 91 17.88 0.83 7.62
CA GLU A 91 19.04 -0.04 7.43
C GLU A 91 19.78 0.24 6.11
N ALA A 92 19.04 0.49 5.03
CA ALA A 92 19.61 0.77 3.71
C ALA A 92 20.15 2.21 3.58
N GLY A 93 19.68 3.14 4.41
CA GLY A 93 20.17 4.52 4.44
C GLY A 93 19.94 5.26 3.11
N PRO A 94 20.93 5.97 2.56
CA PRO A 94 20.78 6.78 1.34
C PRO A 94 20.33 6.00 0.10
N GLU A 95 20.64 4.70 0.02
CA GLU A 95 20.25 3.84 -1.12
C GLU A 95 18.91 3.13 -0.89
N GLY A 96 18.16 3.50 0.14
CA GLY A 96 16.91 2.82 0.52
C GLY A 96 15.85 2.75 -0.58
N THR A 97 15.83 3.69 -1.52
CA THR A 97 14.90 3.66 -2.68
C THR A 97 15.22 2.55 -3.69
N ARG A 98 16.43 1.97 -3.64
CA ARG A 98 16.89 0.89 -4.51
C ARG A 98 17.05 -0.44 -3.78
N ASP A 99 16.87 -0.43 -2.47
CA ASP A 99 17.00 -1.63 -1.65
C ASP A 99 15.89 -2.65 -1.98
N LYS A 100 16.27 -3.92 -2.14
CA LYS A 100 15.34 -4.97 -2.56
C LYS A 100 14.26 -5.25 -1.51
N THR A 101 14.61 -5.13 -0.22
CA THR A 101 13.67 -5.36 0.89
C THR A 101 12.66 -4.22 0.95
N VAL A 102 13.12 -2.97 0.78
CA VAL A 102 12.24 -1.81 0.66
C VAL A 102 11.29 -1.97 -0.52
N LEU A 103 11.79 -2.28 -1.71
CA LEU A 103 10.96 -2.44 -2.91
C LEU A 103 9.93 -3.57 -2.76
N ALA A 104 10.31 -4.70 -2.16
CA ALA A 104 9.39 -5.79 -1.87
C ALA A 104 8.29 -5.36 -0.88
N ALA A 105 8.66 -4.66 0.20
CA ALA A 105 7.69 -4.18 1.19
C ALA A 105 6.76 -3.10 0.62
N LEU A 106 7.24 -2.22 -0.26
CA LEU A 106 6.40 -1.25 -0.98
C LEU A 106 5.42 -1.92 -1.94
N HIS A 107 5.85 -2.98 -2.62
CA HIS A 107 4.95 -3.76 -3.47
C HIS A 107 3.80 -4.37 -2.66
N GLU A 108 4.13 -4.99 -1.52
CA GLU A 108 3.15 -5.51 -0.55
C GLU A 108 2.21 -4.41 -0.03
N LEU A 109 2.74 -3.23 0.33
CA LEU A 109 1.90 -2.09 0.75
C LEU A 109 0.90 -1.67 -0.33
N ARG A 110 1.33 -1.56 -1.59
CA ARG A 110 0.44 -1.22 -2.71
C ARG A 110 -0.64 -2.28 -2.93
N ILE A 111 -0.32 -3.56 -2.73
CA ILE A 111 -1.31 -4.65 -2.78
C ILE A 111 -2.34 -4.47 -1.66
N LEU A 112 -1.90 -4.24 -0.41
CA LEU A 112 -2.81 -4.06 0.72
C LEU A 112 -3.71 -2.84 0.56
N MET A 113 -3.19 -1.72 0.05
CA MET A 113 -3.99 -0.53 -0.25
C MET A 113 -5.08 -0.81 -1.30
N ARG A 114 -4.76 -1.53 -2.37
CA ARG A 114 -5.74 -1.93 -3.39
C ARG A 114 -6.80 -2.87 -2.82
N ARG A 115 -6.39 -3.87 -2.04
CA ARG A 115 -7.31 -4.79 -1.34
C ARG A 115 -8.24 -4.08 -0.36
N ALA A 116 -7.73 -3.07 0.36
CA ALA A 116 -8.53 -2.28 1.30
C ALA A 116 -9.55 -1.38 0.60
N ARG A 117 -9.19 -0.81 -0.56
CA ARG A 117 -10.14 -0.10 -1.44
C ARG A 117 -11.26 -1.02 -1.90
N ALA A 118 -10.91 -2.18 -2.46
CA ALA A 118 -11.88 -3.17 -2.91
C ALA A 118 -12.76 -3.73 -1.77
N GLY A 119 -12.24 -3.78 -0.54
CA GLY A 119 -13.00 -4.22 0.63
C GLY A 119 -14.03 -3.22 1.14
N LEU A 120 -13.79 -1.92 0.95
CA LEU A 120 -14.77 -0.89 1.31
C LEU A 120 -15.93 -0.82 0.32
N ASP A 121 -15.68 -1.07 -0.98
CA ASP A 121 -16.73 -1.09 -2.00
C ASP A 121 -17.72 -2.26 -1.84
N GLN A 122 -17.37 -3.26 -1.02
CA GLN A 122 -18.15 -4.50 -0.81
C GLN A 122 -18.92 -4.57 0.54
N GLY A 123 -18.80 -3.58 1.43
CA GLY A 123 -19.40 -3.59 2.79
C GLY A 123 -20.22 -2.36 3.16
#